data_AF-A0A0C2F721-F1
#
_entry.id   AF-A0A0C2F721-F1
#
_cell.length_a   1.000
_cell.length_b   1.000
_cell.length_c   1.000
_cell.angle_alpha   90.00
_cell.angle_beta   90.00
_cell.angle_gamma   90.00
#
_symmetry.space_group_name_H-M   'P 1'
#
loop_
_entity.id
_entity.type
_entity.pdbx_description
1 polymer ?
#
loop_
_entity_poly.entity_id
_entity_poly.type
_entity_poly.pdbx_seq_one_letter_code
_entity_poly.pdbx_strand_id
1 'polypeptide(L)'
;SVPPEYNLTNVHCDTYLFYSDYDWLANAADVEQFLIPTLPRTSVKFARKLEEFNHNDFLWGLRARKEIYDPITNIIKIDSRRLSIQRNINSYFKTRQSLNKTLDDISSKFNNSLELD
;
A
#
# COMPACT_ATOMS: atom_id res chain seq x y z
N SER A 1 24.25 -23.84 -16.47
CA SER A 1 22.96 -23.44 -15.91
C SER A 1 22.56 -22.11 -16.50
N VAL A 2 21.26 -21.85 -16.69
CA VAL A 2 20.74 -20.56 -17.15
C VAL A 2 20.18 -19.84 -15.91
N PRO A 3 20.52 -18.56 -15.67
CA PRO A 3 19.95 -17.80 -14.55
C PRO A 3 18.44 -17.63 -14.73
N PRO A 4 17.63 -17.72 -13.67
CA PRO A 4 16.19 -17.55 -13.75
C PRO A 4 15.81 -16.09 -14.03
N GLU A 5 14.74 -15.89 -14.79
CA GLU A 5 14.16 -14.56 -15.02
C GLU A 5 13.30 -14.11 -13.85
N TYR A 6 13.29 -12.80 -13.58
CA TYR A 6 12.40 -12.20 -12.59
C TYR A 6 11.03 -11.91 -13.21
N ASN A 7 10.00 -12.59 -12.72
CA ASN A 7 8.64 -12.33 -13.15
C ASN A 7 8.03 -11.14 -12.40
N LEU A 8 7.96 -9.98 -13.06
CA LEU A 8 7.42 -8.75 -12.47
C LEU A 8 5.91 -8.79 -12.22
N THR A 9 5.17 -9.75 -12.79
CA THR A 9 3.74 -9.93 -12.48
C THR A 9 3.49 -10.36 -11.03
N ASN A 10 4.53 -10.80 -10.32
CA ASN A 10 4.47 -11.20 -8.92
C ASN A 10 4.68 -10.02 -7.94
N VAL A 11 4.90 -8.81 -8.44
CA VAL A 11 5.06 -7.61 -7.60
C VAL A 11 3.67 -7.10 -7.21
N HIS A 12 3.20 -7.48 -6.01
CA HIS A 12 1.87 -7.11 -5.51
C HIS A 12 1.87 -5.94 -4.51
N CYS A 13 3.03 -5.37 -4.18
CA CYS A 13 3.13 -4.23 -3.27
C CYS A 13 2.68 -2.93 -3.94
N ASP A 14 2.12 -2.04 -3.13
CA ASP A 14 1.78 -0.68 -3.56
C ASP A 14 3.05 0.05 -4.01
N THR A 15 3.13 0.37 -5.31
CA THR A 15 4.30 0.89 -6.00
C THR A 15 4.04 2.30 -6.51
N TYR A 16 4.96 3.21 -6.25
CA TYR A 16 4.90 4.62 -6.63
C TYR A 16 6.16 4.97 -7.42
N LEU A 17 6.01 5.36 -8.68
CA LEU A 17 7.13 5.56 -9.57
C LEU A 17 7.44 7.04 -9.79
N PHE A 18 8.72 7.35 -9.81
CA PHE A 18 9.30 8.64 -10.16
C PHE A 18 10.37 8.38 -11.20
N TYR A 19 10.29 9.04 -12.34
CA TYR A 19 11.19 8.82 -13.46
C TYR A 19 11.32 10.09 -14.31
N SER A 20 12.23 10.14 -15.27
CA SER A 20 12.45 11.31 -16.12
C SER A 20 13.06 10.91 -17.47
N ASP A 21 12.90 11.78 -18.47
CA ASP A 21 13.56 11.62 -19.78
C ASP A 21 15.08 11.78 -19.72
N TYR A 22 15.58 12.47 -18.70
CA TYR A 22 17.02 12.77 -18.55
C TYR A 22 17.78 11.71 -17.75
N ASP A 23 17.10 10.66 -17.28
CA ASP A 23 17.73 9.52 -16.64
C ASP A 23 18.26 8.55 -17.70
N TRP A 24 19.57 8.49 -17.87
CA TRP A 24 20.20 7.58 -18.85
C TRP A 24 20.28 6.13 -18.38
N LEU A 25 20.12 5.87 -17.07
CA LEU A 25 20.20 4.52 -16.50
C LEU A 25 18.82 3.89 -16.40
N ALA A 26 17.84 4.63 -15.89
CA ALA A 26 16.43 4.23 -15.83
C ALA A 26 15.62 5.09 -16.81
N ASN A 27 15.90 4.93 -18.10
CA ASN A 27 15.29 5.76 -19.13
C ASN A 27 13.76 5.67 -19.13
N ALA A 28 13.12 6.75 -19.57
CA ALA A 28 11.66 6.83 -19.60
C ALA A 28 11.02 5.75 -20.49
N ALA A 29 11.69 5.31 -21.57
CA ALA A 29 11.15 4.28 -22.45
C ALA A 29 11.02 2.93 -21.74
N ASP A 30 12.03 2.49 -21.00
CA ASP A 30 12.00 1.25 -20.22
C ASP A 30 10.96 1.34 -19.10
N VAL A 31 10.80 2.50 -18.48
CA VAL A 31 9.76 2.71 -17.45
C VAL A 31 8.36 2.64 -18.07
N GLU A 32 8.11 3.40 -19.14
CA GLU A 32 6.79 3.57 -19.75
C GLU A 32 6.36 2.35 -20.59
N GLN A 33 7.29 1.73 -21.32
CA GLN A 33 6.99 0.69 -22.31
C GLN A 33 7.22 -0.73 -21.78
N PHE A 34 8.06 -0.90 -20.76
CA PHE A 34 8.35 -2.24 -20.18
C PHE A 34 7.90 -2.36 -18.73
N LEU A 35 8.40 -1.53 -17.81
CA LEU A 35 8.16 -1.69 -16.38
C LEU A 35 6.67 -1.50 -16.02
N ILE A 36 6.07 -0.36 -16.36
CA ILE A 36 4.68 -0.06 -16.03
C ILE A 36 3.70 -1.08 -16.64
N PRO A 37 3.82 -1.47 -17.92
CA PRO A 37 2.92 -2.46 -18.53
C PRO A 37 3.07 -3.88 -17.96
N THR A 38 4.26 -4.24 -17.47
CA THR A 38 4.52 -5.60 -16.94
C THR A 38 4.07 -5.74 -15.48
N LEU A 39 4.09 -4.66 -14.70
CA LEU A 39 3.60 -4.67 -13.33
C LEU A 39 2.08 -4.91 -13.26
N PRO A 40 1.57 -5.61 -12.23
CA PRO A 40 0.14 -5.74 -12.05
C PRO A 40 -0.52 -4.37 -11.88
N ARG A 41 -1.66 -4.17 -12.57
CA ARG A 41 -2.40 -2.90 -12.56
C ARG A 41 -2.80 -2.44 -11.15
N THR A 42 -2.96 -3.37 -10.21
CA THR A 42 -3.30 -3.08 -8.81
C THR A 42 -2.13 -2.55 -7.99
N SER A 43 -0.90 -2.84 -8.42
CA SER A 43 0.33 -2.52 -7.69
C SER A 43 0.76 -1.08 -7.94
N VAL A 44 0.72 -0.61 -9.19
CA VAL A 44 1.12 0.77 -9.54
C VAL A 44 0.04 1.76 -9.11
N LYS A 45 0.35 2.59 -8.10
CA LYS A 45 -0.57 3.63 -7.59
C LYS A 45 -0.46 4.93 -8.38
N PHE A 46 0.76 5.30 -8.74
CA PHE A 46 1.01 6.33 -9.76
C PHE A 46 2.40 6.15 -10.36
N ALA A 47 2.59 6.76 -11.53
CA ALA A 47 3.89 7.03 -12.10
C ALA A 47 3.99 8.51 -12.44
N ARG A 48 5.00 9.20 -11.90
CA ARG A 48 5.22 10.63 -12.09
C ARG A 48 6.53 10.86 -12.85
N LYS A 49 6.39 11.47 -14.01
CA LYS A 49 7.50 11.94 -14.82
C LYS A 49 7.96 13.32 -14.32
N LEU A 50 9.22 13.45 -13.97
CA LEU A 50 9.86 14.69 -13.53
C LEU A 50 10.60 15.32 -14.69
N GLU A 51 10.54 16.65 -14.78
CA GLU A 51 11.23 17.41 -15.82
C GLU A 51 12.70 17.63 -15.44
N GLU A 52 13.61 17.30 -16.36
CA GLU A 52 15.05 17.55 -16.27
C GLU A 52 15.73 16.92 -15.04
N PHE A 53 15.28 15.72 -14.63
CA PHE A 53 15.95 14.93 -13.60
C PHE A 53 16.84 13.87 -14.26
N ASN A 54 18.14 13.91 -14.04
CA ASN A 54 19.00 12.77 -14.33
C ASN A 54 18.97 11.75 -13.18
N HIS A 55 19.69 10.64 -13.32
CA HIS A 55 19.70 9.56 -12.33
C HIS A 55 20.12 10.01 -10.92
N ASN A 56 21.08 10.92 -10.82
CA ASN A 56 21.60 11.40 -9.53
C ASN A 56 20.70 12.45 -8.89
N ASP A 57 19.89 13.15 -9.67
CA ASP A 57 18.99 14.18 -9.15
C ASP A 57 17.93 13.61 -8.21
N PHE A 58 17.55 12.34 -8.38
CA PHE A 58 16.65 11.65 -7.46
C PHE A 58 17.20 11.53 -6.03
N LEU A 59 18.54 11.59 -5.87
CA LEU A 59 19.22 11.51 -4.57
C LEU A 59 19.80 12.86 -4.12
N TRP A 60 20.48 13.58 -5.02
CA TRP A 60 21.27 14.77 -4.72
C TRP A 60 20.76 16.06 -5.38
N GLY A 61 19.70 15.98 -6.17
CA GLY A 61 19.14 17.13 -6.85
C GLY A 61 18.62 18.17 -5.84
N LEU A 62 18.88 19.44 -6.09
CA LEU A 62 18.37 20.54 -5.25
C LEU A 62 16.84 20.55 -5.16
N ARG A 63 16.17 20.03 -6.20
CA ARG A 63 14.71 19.88 -6.31
C ARG A 63 14.17 18.61 -5.65
N ALA A 64 15.02 17.63 -5.31
CA ALA A 64 14.62 16.29 -4.85
C ALA A 64 13.73 16.33 -3.60
N ARG A 65 14.04 17.22 -2.64
CA ARG A 65 13.22 17.39 -1.44
C ARG A 65 11.78 17.72 -1.79
N LYS A 66 11.57 18.78 -2.56
CA LYS A 66 10.25 19.32 -2.85
C LYS A 66 9.45 18.40 -3.77
N GLU A 67 10.10 17.82 -4.78
CA GLU A 67 9.41 17.07 -5.84
C GLU A 67 9.29 15.58 -5.55
N ILE A 68 10.17 15.01 -4.71
CA ILE A 68 10.22 13.58 -4.40
C ILE A 68 9.96 13.32 -2.91
N TYR A 69 10.80 13.84 -2.02
CA TYR A 69 10.80 13.43 -0.61
C TYR A 69 9.57 13.91 0.17
N ASP A 70 9.16 15.16 -0.05
CA ASP A 70 7.95 15.70 0.57
C ASP A 70 6.69 14.92 0.12
N PRO A 71 6.49 14.63 -1.18
CA PRO A 71 5.44 13.71 -1.64
C PRO A 71 5.51 12.31 -1.04
N ILE A 72 6.69 11.66 -1.00
CA ILE A 72 6.86 10.34 -0.38
C ILE A 72 6.45 10.38 1.10
N THR A 73 6.91 11.39 1.83
CA THR A 73 6.57 11.58 3.24
C THR A 73 5.07 11.73 3.44
N ASN A 74 4.39 12.46 2.56
CA ASN A 74 2.94 12.63 2.62
C ASN A 74 2.20 11.32 2.33
N ILE A 75 2.65 10.53 1.35
CA ILE A 75 2.09 9.19 1.05
C ILE A 75 2.19 8.30 2.29
N ILE A 76 3.37 8.22 2.90
CA ILE A 76 3.60 7.40 4.11
C ILE A 76 2.70 7.84 5.26
N LYS A 77 2.57 9.16 5.50
CA LYS A 77 1.70 9.69 6.57
C LYS A 77 0.24 9.34 6.33
N ILE A 78 -0.25 9.50 5.10
CA ILE A 78 -1.63 9.18 4.73
C ILE A 78 -1.89 7.68 4.91
N ASP A 79 -1.00 6.82 4.41
CA ASP A 79 -1.17 5.38 4.53
C ASP A 79 -1.09 4.90 5.99
N SER A 80 -0.15 5.44 6.77
CA SER A 80 -0.05 5.15 8.21
C SER A 80 -1.33 5.52 8.96
N ARG A 81 -1.95 6.66 8.62
CA ARG A 81 -3.24 7.08 9.18
C ARG A 81 -4.38 6.18 8.73
N ARG A 82 -4.40 5.77 7.45
CA ARG A 82 -5.40 4.82 6.92
C ARG A 82 -5.34 3.51 7.68
N LEU A 83 -4.13 2.97 7.88
CA LEU A 83 -3.91 1.70 8.58
C LEU A 83 -4.26 1.78 10.06
N SER A 84 -3.97 2.90 10.75
CA SER A 84 -4.36 3.05 12.15
C SER A 84 -5.89 3.08 12.33
N ILE A 85 -6.59 3.81 11.47
CA ILE A 85 -8.05 3.84 11.45
C ILE A 85 -8.62 2.45 11.16
N GLN A 86 -8.11 1.76 10.14
CA GLN A 86 -8.56 0.41 9.79
C GLN A 86 -8.40 -0.56 10.97
N ARG A 87 -7.25 -0.52 11.67
CA ARG A 87 -7.00 -1.36 12.85
C ARG A 87 -7.95 -1.05 13.99
N ASN A 88 -8.18 0.24 14.28
CA ASN A 88 -9.10 0.67 15.34
C ASN A 88 -10.54 0.22 15.06
N ILE A 89 -11.00 0.39 13.82
CA ILE A 89 -12.33 -0.03 13.37
C ILE A 89 -12.47 -1.56 13.47
N ASN A 90 -11.49 -2.31 12.97
CA ASN A 90 -11.52 -3.77 13.03
C ASN A 90 -11.53 -4.26 14.49
N SER A 91 -10.77 -3.63 15.38
CA SER A 91 -10.75 -3.94 16.82
C SER A 91 -12.11 -3.66 17.48
N TYR A 92 -12.73 -2.52 17.15
CA TYR A 92 -14.06 -2.15 17.66
C TYR A 92 -15.12 -3.18 17.26
N PHE A 93 -15.19 -3.54 15.97
CA PHE A 93 -16.18 -4.50 15.49
C PHE A 93 -15.94 -5.91 16.04
N LYS A 94 -14.68 -6.34 16.15
CA LYS A 94 -14.33 -7.64 16.76
C LYS A 94 -14.78 -7.71 18.23
N THR A 95 -14.52 -6.65 19.00
CA THR A 95 -14.92 -6.55 20.41
C THR A 95 -16.45 -6.53 20.56
N ARG A 96 -17.14 -5.78 19.70
CA ARG A 96 -18.61 -5.72 19.72
C ARG A 96 -19.23 -7.07 19.38
N GLN A 97 -18.70 -7.77 18.39
CA GLN A 97 -19.17 -9.11 18.02
C GLN A 97 -18.96 -10.11 19.15
N SER A 98 -17.82 -10.07 19.85
CA SER A 98 -17.61 -10.95 21.02
C SER A 98 -18.55 -10.62 22.17
N LEU A 99 -18.83 -9.34 22.43
CA LEU A 99 -19.77 -8.94 23.49
C LEU A 99 -21.19 -9.42 23.19
N ASN A 100 -21.66 -9.25 21.95
CA ASN A 100 -22.98 -9.73 21.53
C ASN A 100 -23.09 -11.25 21.74
N LYS A 101 -22.07 -12.02 21.32
CA LYS A 101 -22.04 -13.47 21.53
C LYS A 101 -22.14 -13.85 23.01
N THR A 102 -21.43 -13.16 23.89
CA THR A 102 -21.51 -13.41 25.35
C THR A 102 -22.90 -13.10 25.90
N LEU A 103 -23.56 -12.04 25.42
CA LEU A 103 -24.93 -11.70 25.84
C LEU A 103 -25.94 -12.75 25.36
N ASP A 104 -25.80 -13.25 24.14
CA ASP A 104 -26.65 -14.32 23.59
C ASP A 104 -26.47 -15.63 24.39
N ASP A 105 -25.23 -15.98 24.76
CA ASP A 105 -24.91 -17.15 25.60
C ASP A 105 -25.50 -17.01 27.03
N ILE A 106 -25.53 -15.79 27.59
CA ILE A 106 -26.16 -15.52 28.89
C ILE A 106 -27.68 -15.64 28.77
N SER A 107 -28.29 -15.03 27.74
CA SER A 107 -29.74 -15.07 27.54
C SER A 107 -30.25 -16.50 27.32
N SER A 108 -29.54 -17.31 26.54
CA SER A 108 -29.90 -18.72 26.33
C SER A 108 -29.80 -19.56 27.61
N LYS A 109 -28.78 -19.33 28.46
CA LYS A 109 -28.68 -19.98 29.78
C LYS A 109 -29.82 -19.61 30.72
N PHE A 110 -30.21 -18.34 30.77
CA PHE A 110 -31.32 -17.89 31.61
C PHE A 110 -32.65 -18.49 31.15
N ASN A 111 -32.93 -18.51 29.85
CA ASN A 111 -34.16 -19.08 29.31
C ASN A 111 -34.26 -20.59 29.59
N ASN A 112 -33.16 -21.34 29.43
CA ASN A 112 -33.15 -22.78 29.72
C ASN A 112 -33.29 -23.09 31.23
N SER A 113 -32.86 -22.19 32.12
CA SER A 113 -33.02 -22.38 33.56
C SER A 113 -34.44 -22.10 34.06
N LEU A 114 -35.24 -21.35 33.30
CA LEU A 114 -36.63 -21.01 33.64
C LEU A 114 -37.66 -22.05 33.15
N GLU A 115 -37.27 -22.98 32.26
CA GLU A 115 -38.12 -24.07 31.77
C GLU A 115 -38.04 -25.37 32.60
N LEU A 116 -37.25 -25.39 33.69
CA LEU A 116 -36.98 -26.58 34.50
C LEU A 116 -37.72 -26.63 35.87
N ASP A 117 -38.62 -25.67 36.14
CA ASP A 117 -39.56 -25.67 37.28
C ASP A 117 -41.02 -25.83 36.78
#